data_AF-A0A2M7L882-F1
#
_entry.id   AF-A0A2M7L882-F1
#
_cell.length_a   1.000
_cell.length_b   1.000
_cell.length_c   1.000
_cell.angle_alpha   90.00
_cell.angle_beta   90.00
_cell.angle_gamma   90.00
#
_symmetry.space_group_name_H-M   'P 1'
#
loop_
_entity.id
_entity.type
_entity.pdbx_description
1 polymer ?
#
loop_
_entity_poly.entity_id
_entity_poly.type
_entity_poly.pdbx_seq_one_letter_code
_entity_poly.pdbx_strand_id
1 'polypeptide(L)'
;MTKQTDDKAPLDETSVEWGKTSKDNYGYASDEERLNKRGMDDWEMVEHIPESQKRVPKWFYAVIIGVLIVAFGLSLPFWGDRPDH
;
A
#
# COMPACT_ATOMS: atom_id res chain seq x y z
N MET A 1 -1.05 -52.01 -32.04
CA MET A 1 -0.57 -50.76 -31.44
C MET A 1 -1.75 -49.81 -31.30
N THR A 2 -2.39 -49.83 -30.13
CA THR A 2 -3.54 -48.98 -29.81
C THR A 2 -3.04 -47.60 -29.41
N LYS A 3 -3.42 -46.57 -30.18
CA LYS A 3 -3.18 -45.17 -29.84
C LYS A 3 -4.03 -44.83 -28.62
N GLN A 4 -3.41 -44.58 -27.48
CA GLN A 4 -4.06 -43.90 -26.35
C GLN A 4 -4.29 -42.45 -26.78
N THR A 5 -5.56 -42.09 -26.96
CA THR A 5 -6.01 -40.70 -27.03
C THR A 5 -6.08 -40.17 -25.61
N ASP A 6 -5.14 -39.30 -25.25
CA ASP A 6 -5.21 -38.52 -24.02
C ASP A 6 -6.42 -37.57 -24.13
N ASP A 7 -7.52 -37.92 -23.45
CA ASP A 7 -8.66 -37.04 -23.20
C ASP A 7 -8.22 -35.92 -22.24
N LYS A 8 -7.50 -34.92 -22.76
CA LYS A 8 -7.30 -33.66 -22.06
C LYS A 8 -8.58 -32.86 -22.20
N ALA A 9 -9.35 -32.79 -21.10
CA ALA A 9 -10.48 -31.88 -20.97
C ALA A 9 -10.08 -30.49 -21.49
N PRO A 10 -10.99 -29.79 -22.21
CA PRO A 10 -10.68 -28.46 -22.74
C PRO A 10 -10.25 -27.57 -21.57
N LEU A 11 -9.06 -26.97 -21.68
CA LEU A 11 -8.59 -25.97 -20.74
C LEU A 11 -9.61 -24.83 -20.82
N ASP A 12 -10.35 -24.63 -19.73
CA ASP A 12 -11.30 -23.52 -19.63
C ASP A 12 -10.51 -22.22 -19.83
N GLU A 13 -11.07 -21.26 -20.57
CA GLU A 13 -10.41 -19.96 -20.77
C GLU A 13 -10.34 -19.26 -19.42
N THR A 14 -9.20 -19.34 -18.75
CA THR A 14 -8.95 -18.61 -17.51
C THR A 14 -8.84 -17.13 -17.82
N SER A 15 -9.96 -16.41 -17.79
CA SER A 15 -9.95 -14.94 -17.87
C SER A 15 -9.38 -14.39 -16.57
N VAL A 16 -8.24 -13.70 -16.66
CA VAL A 16 -7.66 -12.98 -15.53
C VAL A 16 -8.28 -11.59 -15.52
N GLU A 17 -9.23 -11.37 -14.61
CA GLU A 17 -9.79 -10.05 -14.37
C GLU A 17 -9.07 -9.37 -13.20
N TRP A 18 -8.70 -8.11 -13.39
CA TRP A 18 -8.07 -7.31 -12.33
C TRP A 18 -9.01 -7.16 -11.12
N GLY A 19 -8.48 -7.36 -9.90
CA GLY A 19 -9.28 -7.23 -8.67
C GLY A 19 -10.23 -8.40 -8.40
N LYS A 20 -10.06 -9.54 -9.10
CA LYS A 20 -10.85 -10.75 -8.87
C LYS A 20 -9.96 -11.98 -8.73
N THR A 21 -10.04 -12.63 -7.58
CA THR A 21 -9.46 -13.97 -7.39
C THR A 21 -10.33 -15.00 -8.09
N SER A 22 -9.70 -15.87 -8.89
CA SER A 22 -10.41 -16.98 -9.52
C SER A 22 -10.84 -18.02 -8.48
N LYS A 23 -12.07 -18.55 -8.63
CA LYS A 23 -12.61 -19.56 -7.70
C LYS A 23 -11.89 -20.91 -7.77
N ASP A 24 -11.23 -21.18 -8.89
CA ASP A 24 -10.49 -22.41 -9.14
C ASP A 24 -9.00 -22.30 -8.76
N ASN A 25 -8.60 -21.21 -8.10
CA ASN A 25 -7.20 -20.87 -7.82
C ASN A 25 -6.33 -20.95 -9.08
N TYR A 26 -6.85 -20.68 -10.29
CA TYR A 26 -6.13 -20.83 -11.57
C TYR A 26 -5.61 -22.25 -11.82
N GLY A 27 -6.31 -23.28 -11.31
CA GLY A 27 -5.95 -24.69 -11.49
C GLY A 27 -4.97 -25.25 -10.45
N TYR A 28 -4.62 -24.49 -9.40
CA TYR A 28 -3.85 -25.01 -8.26
C TYR A 28 -4.77 -25.69 -7.24
N ALA A 29 -4.24 -26.67 -6.49
CA ALA A 29 -5.05 -27.43 -5.53
C ALA A 29 -5.49 -26.57 -4.33
N SER A 30 -4.70 -25.54 -4.01
CA SER A 30 -5.03 -24.57 -2.98
C SER A 30 -4.46 -23.19 -3.31
N ASP A 31 -5.01 -22.18 -2.64
CA ASP A 31 -4.55 -20.80 -2.75
C ASP A 31 -3.12 -20.63 -2.19
N GLU A 32 -2.75 -21.42 -1.18
CA GLU A 32 -1.39 -21.47 -0.64
C GLU A 32 -0.40 -22.09 -1.64
N GLU A 33 -0.80 -23.15 -2.34
CA GLU A 33 0.02 -23.73 -3.41
C GLU A 33 0.20 -22.74 -4.56
N ARG A 34 -0.87 -22.04 -4.94
CA ARG A 34 -0.81 -20.96 -5.93
C ARG A 34 0.17 -19.87 -5.49
N LEU A 35 0.03 -19.33 -4.29
CA LEU A 35 0.91 -18.28 -3.79
C LEU A 35 2.38 -18.72 -3.74
N ASN A 36 2.64 -19.97 -3.36
CA ASN A 36 4.00 -20.51 -3.34
C ASN A 36 4.60 -20.74 -4.74
N LYS A 37 3.80 -21.12 -5.73
CA LYS A 37 4.29 -21.42 -7.09
C LYS A 37 4.25 -20.21 -8.03
N ARG A 38 3.14 -19.47 -8.04
CA ARG A 38 2.87 -18.32 -8.92
C ARG A 38 3.25 -16.99 -8.27
N GLY A 39 3.17 -16.89 -6.95
CA GLY A 39 3.31 -15.62 -6.24
C GLY A 39 1.99 -14.84 -6.17
N MET A 40 2.09 -13.63 -5.61
CA MET A 40 1.01 -12.66 -5.47
C MET A 40 1.00 -11.73 -6.69
N ASP A 41 -0.17 -11.47 -7.26
CA ASP A 41 -0.29 -10.51 -8.37
C ASP A 41 -0.20 -9.05 -7.83
N ASP A 42 0.22 -8.10 -8.67
CA ASP A 42 0.45 -6.70 -8.26
C ASP A 42 -0.76 -6.04 -7.56
N TRP A 43 -1.97 -6.41 -7.99
CA TRP A 43 -3.21 -5.90 -7.40
C TRP A 43 -3.50 -6.53 -6.04
N GLU A 44 -3.24 -7.83 -5.87
CA GLU A 44 -3.37 -8.53 -4.60
C GLU A 44 -2.42 -7.91 -3.57
N MET A 45 -1.21 -7.54 -4.00
CA MET A 45 -0.24 -6.84 -3.15
C MET A 45 -0.78 -5.51 -2.63
N VAL A 46 -1.42 -4.71 -3.50
CA VAL A 46 -2.01 -3.43 -3.08
C VAL A 46 -3.10 -3.63 -2.03
N GLU A 47 -3.92 -4.66 -2.15
CA GLU A 47 -4.96 -4.99 -1.16
C GLU A 47 -4.39 -5.47 0.18
N HIS A 48 -3.21 -6.09 0.16
CA HIS A 48 -2.51 -6.56 1.37
C HIS A 48 -1.63 -5.49 2.02
N ILE A 49 -1.40 -4.34 1.38
CA ILE A 49 -0.67 -3.23 1.99
C ILE A 49 -1.53 -2.68 3.13
N PRO A 50 -1.05 -2.74 4.39
CA PRO A 50 -1.78 -2.13 5.49
C PRO A 50 -1.89 -0.63 5.24
N GLU A 51 -3.09 -0.06 5.41
CA GLU A 51 -3.26 1.39 5.38
C GLU A 51 -2.24 2.02 6.33
N SER A 52 -1.33 2.83 5.78
CA SER A 52 -0.19 3.45 6.46
C SER A 52 -0.46 3.80 7.94
N GLN A 53 -0.06 2.90 8.85
CA GLN A 53 -0.29 3.02 10.30
C GLN A 53 0.80 3.84 10.99
N LYS A 54 1.04 5.09 10.58
CA LYS A 54 1.89 5.98 11.39
C LYS A 54 1.23 7.33 11.56
N ARG A 55 0.41 7.42 12.62
CA ARG A 55 -0.07 8.68 13.16
C ARG A 55 1.13 9.55 13.50
N VAL A 56 1.07 10.83 13.14
CA VAL A 56 2.10 11.82 13.47
C VAL A 56 2.35 11.79 14.99
N PRO A 57 3.61 11.66 15.44
CA PRO A 57 3.94 11.64 16.86
C PRO A 57 3.44 12.89 17.58
N LYS A 58 2.90 12.74 18.79
CA LYS A 58 2.32 13.87 19.54
C LYS A 58 3.32 15.01 19.79
N TRP A 59 4.61 14.68 19.96
CA TRP A 59 5.68 15.67 20.16
C TRP A 59 5.90 16.57 18.94
N PHE A 60 5.56 16.10 17.73
CA PHE A 60 5.71 16.90 16.51
C PHE A 60 4.80 18.15 16.54
N TYR A 61 3.60 18.04 17.11
CA TYR A 61 2.73 19.19 17.31
C TYR A 61 3.33 20.21 18.29
N ALA A 62 4.09 19.76 19.29
CA ALA A 62 4.81 20.66 20.19
C ALA A 62 5.90 21.45 19.45
N VAL A 63 6.58 20.82 18.49
CA VAL A 63 7.55 21.51 17.62
C VAL A 63 6.85 22.56 16.75
N ILE A 64 5.72 22.22 16.13
CA ILE A 64 4.94 23.19 15.32
C ILE A 64 4.53 24.40 16.18
N ILE A 65 3.98 24.16 17.36
CA ILE A 65 3.56 25.23 18.28
C ILE A 65 4.77 26.09 18.69
N GLY A 66 5.91 25.46 19.02
CA GLY A 66 7.13 26.18 19.37
C GLY A 66 7.62 27.10 18.24
N VAL A 67 7.65 26.60 17.00
CA VAL A 67 8.02 27.41 15.83
C VAL A 67 7.04 28.56 15.61
N LEU A 68 5.72 28.32 15.76
CA LEU A 68 4.71 29.37 15.62
C LEU A 68 4.88 30.46 16.68
N ILE A 69 5.18 30.11 17.93
CA ILE A 69 5.44 31.07 19.00
C ILE A 69 6.69 31.91 18.69
N VAL A 70 7.78 31.28 18.23
CA VAL A 70 9.01 31.99 17.86
C VAL A 70 8.75 32.94 16.69
N ALA A 71 8.10 32.47 15.63
CA ALA A 71 7.76 33.29 14.47
C ALA A 71 6.86 34.47 14.85
N PHE A 72 5.85 34.22 15.68
CA PHE A 72 4.96 35.27 16.19
C PHE A 72 5.71 36.27 17.08
N GLY A 73 6.55 35.80 18.00
CA GLY A 73 7.37 36.66 18.85
C GLY A 73 8.31 37.54 18.04
N LEU A 74 8.99 36.97 17.04
CA LEU A 74 9.87 37.73 16.13
C LEU A 74 9.11 38.72 15.24
N SER A 75 7.82 38.50 15.00
CA SER A 75 6.98 39.42 14.22
C SER A 75 6.48 40.64 15.00
N LEU A 76 6.59 40.60 16.34
CA LEU A 76 6.16 41.70 17.20
C LEU A 76 7.28 42.74 17.37
N PRO A 77 6.94 44.04 17.47
CA PRO A 77 7.91 45.13 17.43
C PRO A 77 8.85 45.23 18.64
N PHE A 78 8.70 44.37 19.66
CA PHE A 78 9.49 44.41 20.90
C PHE A 78 10.96 43.96 20.73
N TRP A 79 11.29 43.19 19.69
CA TRP A 79 12.68 42.81 19.36
C TRP A 79 13.35 43.71 18.33
N GLY A 80 12.62 44.72 17.83
CA GLY A 80 13.04 45.60 16.76
C GLY A 80 12.91 47.08 17.11
N ASP A 81 12.89 47.44 18.39
CA ASP A 81 12.97 48.83 18.81
C ASP A 81 14.34 49.37 18.37
N ARG A 82 14.36 50.02 17.21
CA ARG A 82 15.53 50.79 16.78
C ARG A 82 15.50 52.04 17.63
N PRO A 83 16.55 52.34 18.42
CA PRO A 83 16.60 53.59 19.15
C PRO A 83 16.40 54.72 18.14
N ASP A 84 15.29 55.45 18.32
CA ASP A 84 14.98 56.63 17.53
C ASP A 84 16.16 57.61 17.67
N HIS A 85 16.65 58.10 16.54
CA HIS A 85 17.62 59.19 16.47
C HIS A 85 17.05 60.47 17.06
#